data_AF-A0A8X6NRH9-F1
#
_entry.id   AF-A0A8X6NRH9-F1
#
_cell.length_a   1.000
_cell.length_b   1.000
_cell.length_c   1.000
_cell.angle_alpha   90.00
_cell.angle_beta   90.00
_cell.angle_gamma   90.00
#
_symmetry.space_group_name_H-M   'P 1'
#
loop_
_entity.id
_entity.type
_entity.pdbx_description
1 polymer ?
#
loop_
_entity_poly.entity_id
_entity_poly.type
_entity_poly.pdbx_seq_one_letter_code
_entity_poly.pdbx_strand_id
1 'polypeptide(L)'
;MMKLSSEEEVEPKEKLTSREVSDILGMWQEVSDFVENRHPEKLSTGRASALFDDRCLTFFRNILKRRQKQTYLDRYLVKVSCIESQESESKKARHLSDD
;
A
#
# COMPACT_ATOMS: atom_id res chain seq x y z
N MET A 1 -15.02 32.49 -10.61
CA MET A 1 -13.81 31.64 -10.68
C MET A 1 -13.36 31.38 -9.26
N MET A 2 -13.81 30.29 -8.64
CA MET A 2 -13.35 29.92 -7.29
C MET A 2 -12.08 29.08 -7.42
N LYS A 3 -11.06 29.53 -6.71
CA LYS A 3 -9.69 29.03 -6.70
C LYS A 3 -9.67 27.65 -6.05
N LEU A 4 -9.20 26.65 -6.77
CA LEU A 4 -8.75 25.37 -6.22
C LEU A 4 -7.53 25.66 -5.33
N SER A 5 -7.62 25.43 -4.03
CA SER A 5 -6.44 25.30 -3.18
C SER A 5 -6.85 24.66 -1.86
N SER A 6 -6.53 23.38 -1.72
CA SER A 6 -5.62 22.89 -0.68
C SER A 6 -5.52 21.39 -0.88
N GLU A 7 -4.71 20.96 -1.84
CA GLU A 7 -4.01 19.69 -1.68
C GLU A 7 -3.34 19.78 -0.30
N GLU A 8 -3.87 19.04 0.66
CA GLU A 8 -3.25 18.85 1.95
C GLU A 8 -1.93 18.13 1.67
N GLU A 9 -0.86 18.93 1.48
CA GLU A 9 0.52 18.49 1.60
C GLU A 9 0.66 17.91 3.01
N VAL A 10 0.39 16.61 3.12
CA VAL A 10 0.75 15.84 4.30
C VAL A 10 2.27 15.74 4.25
N GLU A 11 2.91 16.71 4.90
CA GLU A 11 4.25 16.68 5.49
C GLU A 11 4.73 15.24 5.71
N PRO A 12 6.03 14.92 5.47
CA PRO A 12 6.59 13.59 5.70
C PRO A 12 6.68 13.31 7.20
N LYS A 13 5.55 13.16 7.89
CA LYS A 13 5.43 12.46 9.16
C LYS A 13 6.11 11.11 8.96
N GLU A 14 7.07 10.79 9.83
CA GLU A 14 7.86 9.55 9.85
C GLU A 14 7.14 8.42 9.10
N LYS A 15 7.73 8.01 7.97
CA LYS A 15 7.10 7.04 7.07
C LYS A 15 6.97 5.70 7.79
N LEU A 16 5.82 5.45 8.43
CA LEU A 16 5.48 4.16 9.05
C LEU A 16 5.94 3.02 8.13
N THR A 17 6.75 2.09 8.58
CA THR A 17 7.18 0.96 7.77
C THR A 17 6.01 0.03 7.45
N SER A 18 6.14 -0.86 6.45
CA SER A 18 5.07 -1.85 6.18
C SER A 18 4.87 -2.80 7.35
N ARG A 19 5.95 -3.08 8.10
CA ARG A 19 5.91 -3.89 9.31
C ARG A 19 5.07 -3.23 10.39
N GLU A 20 5.35 -1.97 10.73
CA GLU A 20 4.58 -1.24 11.75
C GLU A 20 3.09 -1.15 11.38
N VAL A 21 2.78 -0.96 10.09
CA VAL A 21 1.40 -0.95 9.60
C VAL A 21 0.74 -2.32 9.71
N SER A 22 1.46 -3.40 9.45
CA SER A 22 0.96 -4.76 9.66
C SER A 22 0.79 -5.09 11.14
N ASP A 23 1.71 -4.65 12.00
CA ASP A 23 1.70 -4.90 13.43
C ASP A 23 0.46 -4.27 14.08
N ILE A 24 0.11 -3.02 13.74
CA ILE A 24 -1.11 -2.38 14.28
C ILE A 24 -2.40 -3.08 13.82
N LEU A 25 -2.45 -3.58 12.58
CA LEU A 25 -3.60 -4.35 12.10
C LEU A 25 -3.72 -5.68 12.85
N GLY A 26 -2.59 -6.34 13.14
CA GLY A 26 -2.56 -7.58 13.93
C GLY A 26 -2.98 -7.36 15.39
N MET A 27 -2.40 -6.36 16.06
CA MET A 27 -2.75 -6.04 17.45
C MET A 27 -4.23 -5.72 17.60
N TRP A 28 -4.82 -4.99 16.64
CA TRP A 28 -6.25 -4.74 16.68
C TRP A 28 -7.09 -6.01 16.53
N GLN A 29 -6.69 -6.93 15.65
CA GLN A 29 -7.40 -8.21 15.49
C GLN A 29 -7.44 -8.97 16.82
N GLU A 30 -6.32 -9.05 17.53
CA GLU A 30 -6.26 -9.70 18.84
C GLU A 30 -7.17 -9.04 19.88
N VAL A 31 -7.20 -7.71 19.92
CA VAL A 31 -8.10 -6.94 20.81
C VAL A 31 -9.56 -7.17 20.44
N SER A 32 -9.90 -7.11 19.16
CA SER A 32 -11.28 -7.31 18.69
C SER A 32 -11.77 -8.72 19.02
N ASP A 33 -10.96 -9.75 18.74
CA ASP A 33 -11.28 -11.14 19.04
C ASP A 33 -11.47 -11.35 20.55
N PHE A 34 -10.61 -10.74 21.37
CA PHE A 34 -10.74 -10.83 22.82
C PHE A 34 -12.06 -10.21 23.30
N VAL A 35 -12.38 -9.01 22.84
CA VAL A 35 -13.61 -8.28 23.23
C VAL A 35 -14.85 -9.02 22.73
N GLU A 36 -14.86 -9.45 21.47
CA GLU A 36 -15.99 -10.16 20.86
C GLU A 36 -16.29 -11.47 21.59
N ASN A 37 -15.28 -12.16 22.11
CA ASN A 37 -15.46 -13.39 22.87
C ASN A 37 -15.88 -13.14 24.33
N ARG A 38 -15.26 -12.17 25.01
CA ARG A 38 -15.38 -12.01 26.47
C ARG A 38 -16.44 -11.02 26.92
N HIS A 39 -16.77 -10.02 26.10
CA HIS A 39 -17.66 -8.94 26.55
C HIS A 39 -19.12 -9.42 26.59
N PRO A 40 -19.88 -9.11 27.66
CA PRO A 40 -21.28 -9.51 27.78
C PRO A 40 -22.18 -8.74 26.79
N GLU A 41 -21.90 -7.46 26.54
CA GLU A 41 -22.68 -6.63 25.63
C GLU A 41 -22.12 -6.69 24.21
N LYS A 42 -22.54 -7.68 23.43
CA LYS A 42 -22.02 -7.93 22.07
C LYS A 42 -22.34 -6.82 21.07
N LEU A 43 -23.52 -6.22 21.16
CA LEU A 43 -23.98 -5.24 20.18
C LEU A 43 -23.20 -3.92 20.28
N SER A 44 -22.97 -3.43 21.50
CA SER A 44 -22.22 -2.21 21.74
C SER A 44 -20.76 -2.37 21.31
N THR A 45 -20.13 -3.49 21.71
CA THR A 45 -18.74 -3.77 21.31
C THR A 45 -18.61 -4.01 19.82
N GLY A 46 -19.54 -4.74 19.19
CA GLY A 46 -19.53 -4.94 17.75
C GLY A 46 -19.61 -3.62 16.97
N ARG A 47 -20.45 -2.67 17.44
CA ARG A 47 -20.55 -1.33 16.85
C ARG A 47 -19.26 -0.53 17.04
N ALA A 48 -18.66 -0.58 18.23
CA ALA A 48 -17.40 0.08 18.50
C ALA A 48 -16.26 -0.48 17.63
N SER A 49 -16.19 -1.81 17.51
CA SER A 49 -15.20 -2.47 16.65
C SER A 49 -15.37 -2.09 15.18
N ALA A 50 -16.61 -2.16 14.66
CA ALA A 50 -16.91 -1.77 13.29
C ALA A 50 -16.52 -0.31 13.01
N LEU A 51 -16.80 0.60 13.95
CA LEU A 51 -16.43 2.01 13.80
C LEU A 51 -14.92 2.20 13.73
N PHE A 52 -14.15 1.48 14.56
CA PHE A 52 -12.69 1.53 14.56
C PHE A 52 -12.11 0.95 13.26
N ASP A 53 -12.66 -0.16 12.79
CA ASP A 53 -12.31 -0.77 11.51
C ASP A 53 -12.48 0.20 10.34
N ASP A 54 -13.63 0.87 10.30
CA ASP A 54 -13.98 1.80 9.22
C ASP A 54 -13.13 3.08 9.26
N ARG A 55 -12.97 3.68 10.44
CA ARG A 55 -12.34 5.01 10.59
C ARG A 55 -10.82 4.94 10.74
N CYS A 56 -10.32 3.99 11.53
CA CYS A 56 -8.90 3.91 11.87
C CYS A 56 -8.16 2.93 10.96
N LEU A 57 -8.64 1.69 10.84
CA LEU A 57 -7.89 0.67 10.11
C LEU A 57 -7.91 0.86 8.60
N THR A 58 -8.95 1.48 8.05
CA THR A 58 -8.99 1.87 6.63
C THR A 58 -7.77 2.70 6.23
N PHE A 59 -7.30 3.60 7.09
CA PHE A 59 -6.09 4.38 6.83
C PHE A 59 -4.86 3.47 6.64
N PHE A 60 -4.61 2.57 7.60
CA PHE A 60 -3.50 1.62 7.57
C PHE A 60 -3.60 0.63 6.39
N ARG A 61 -4.78 0.09 6.12
CA ARG A 61 -5.05 -0.77 4.95
C ARG A 61 -4.76 -0.05 3.64
N ASN A 62 -5.11 1.24 3.54
CA ASN A 62 -4.82 2.05 2.36
C ASN A 62 -3.33 2.31 2.17
N ILE A 63 -2.56 2.43 3.25
CA ILE A 63 -1.09 2.50 3.17
C ILE A 63 -0.53 1.23 2.50
N LEU A 64 -0.94 0.04 2.97
CA LEU A 64 -0.48 -1.22 2.39
C LEU A 64 -0.88 -1.37 0.92
N LYS A 65 -2.13 -1.03 0.57
CA LYS A 65 -2.61 -1.03 -0.81
C LYS A 65 -1.77 -0.13 -1.73
N ARG A 66 -1.43 1.08 -1.27
CA ARG A 66 -0.57 2.01 -2.03
C ARG A 66 0.82 1.43 -2.26
N ARG A 67 1.44 0.83 -1.23
CA ARG A 67 2.76 0.21 -1.33
C ARG A 67 2.80 -1.00 -2.25
N GLN A 68 1.76 -1.82 -2.21
CA GLN A 68 1.61 -2.96 -3.11
C GLN A 68 1.52 -2.49 -4.57
N LYS A 69 0.74 -1.43 -4.84
CA LYS A 69 0.67 -0.82 -6.18
C LYS A 69 2.02 -0.28 -6.63
N GLN A 70 2.75 0.43 -5.77
CA GLN A 70 4.08 0.94 -6.09
C GLN A 70 5.04 -0.20 -6.44
N THR A 71 5.10 -1.25 -5.61
CA THR A 71 5.95 -2.42 -5.85
C THR A 71 5.63 -3.11 -7.17
N TYR A 72 4.33 -3.20 -7.53
CA TYR A 72 3.90 -3.75 -8.81
C TYR A 72 4.39 -2.91 -9.99
N LEU A 73 4.25 -1.58 -9.90
CA LEU A 73 4.70 -0.65 -10.94
C LEU A 73 6.21 -0.69 -11.09
N ASP A 74 6.96 -0.65 -9.99
CA ASP A 74 8.43 -0.70 -10.00
C ASP A 74 8.91 -1.97 -10.73
N ARG A 75 8.32 -3.13 -10.41
CA ARG A 75 8.63 -4.40 -11.09
C ARG A 75 8.28 -4.38 -12.57
N TYR A 76 7.16 -3.77 -12.94
CA TYR A 76 6.75 -3.65 -14.34
C TYR A 76 7.72 -2.77 -15.13
N LEU A 77 8.09 -1.61 -14.59
CA LEU A 77 9.03 -0.68 -15.22
C LEU A 77 10.41 -1.29 -15.40
N VAL A 78 10.92 -2.02 -14.40
CA VAL A 78 12.18 -2.77 -14.50
C VAL A 78 12.12 -3.83 -15.61
N LYS A 79 10.97 -4.50 -15.77
CA LYS A 79 10.80 -5.49 -16.84
C LYS A 79 10.81 -4.84 -18.23
N VAL A 80 10.13 -3.70 -18.39
CA VAL A 80 10.08 -2.96 -19.66
C VAL A 80 11.47 -2.49 -20.06
N SER A 81 12.23 -1.89 -19.13
CA SER A 81 13.59 -1.42 -19.43
C SER A 81 14.55 -2.55 -19.79
N CYS A 82 14.37 -3.73 -19.18
CA CYS A 82 15.16 -4.92 -19.52
C CYS A 82 14.87 -5.43 -20.94
N ILE A 83 13.59 -5.37 -21.39
CA ILE A 83 13.19 -5.78 -22.74
C ILE A 83 13.74 -4.80 -23.79
N GLU A 84 13.63 -3.49 -23.53
CA GLU A 84 14.17 -2.46 -24.45
C GLU A 84 15.70 -2.55 -24.60
N SER A 85 16.40 -2.87 -23.52
CA SER A 85 17.85 -3.10 -23.55
C SER A 85 18.22 -4.32 -24.40
N GLN A 86 17.48 -5.43 -24.28
CA GLN A 86 17.74 -6.63 -25.10
C GLN A 86 17.40 -6.44 -26.59
N GLU A 87 16.38 -5.63 -26.91
CA GLU A 87 16.03 -5.35 -28.30
C GLU A 87 17.05 -4.44 -28.99
N SER A 88 17.62 -3.48 -28.26
CA SER A 88 18.70 -2.60 -28.76
C SER A 88 20.02 -3.36 -28.97
N GLU A 89 20.36 -4.30 -28.08
CA GLU A 89 21.52 -5.19 -28.26
C GLU A 89 21.33 -6.15 -29.45
N SER A 90 20.13 -6.69 -29.64
CA SER A 90 19.80 -7.58 -30.77
C SER A 90 19.81 -6.89 -32.13
N LYS A 91 19.61 -5.56 -32.17
CA LYS A 91 19.73 -4.75 -33.39
C LYS A 91 21.18 -4.35 -33.66
N LYS A 92 21.99 -4.13 -32.61
CA LYS A 92 23.43 -3.85 -32.74
C LYS A 92 24.23 -5.07 -33.22
N ALA A 93 23.91 -6.27 -32.73
CA ALA A 93 24.58 -7.50 -33.15
C ALA A 93 24.35 -7.85 -34.63
N ARG A 94 23.18 -7.49 -35.19
CA ARG A 94 22.89 -7.69 -36.61
C ARG A 94 23.64 -6.74 -37.54
N HIS A 95 24.00 -5.55 -37.07
CA HIS A 95 24.72 -4.57 -37.89
C HIS A 95 26.25 -4.80 -37.94
N LEU A 96 26.81 -5.59 -37.01
CA LEU A 96 28.24 -5.94 -36.99
C LEU A 96 28.59 -7.20 -37.81
N SER A 97 27.61 -7.88 -38.41
CA SER A 97 27.84 -9.14 -39.15
C SER A 97 27.94 -8.95 -40.67
N ASP A 98 27.81 -7.72 -41.17
CA ASP A 98 27.77 -7.38 -42.61
C ASP A 98 28.97 -6.52 -43.09
N ASP A 99 30.00 -6.32 -42.26
CA ASP A 99 31.31 -5.73 -42.64
C ASP A 99 32.43 -6.78 -42.53
#